data_AF-A0A1Q3SV64-F1
#
_entry.id   AF-A0A1Q3SV64-F1
#
_cell.length_a   1.000
_cell.length_b   1.000
_cell.length_c   1.000
_cell.angle_alpha   90.00
_cell.angle_beta   90.00
_cell.angle_gamma   90.00
#
_symmetry.space_group_name_H-M   'P 1'
#
loop_
_entity.id
_entity.type
_entity.pdbx_description
1 polymer ?
#
loop_
_entity_poly.entity_id
_entity_poly.type
_entity_poly.pdbx_seq_one_letter_code
_entity_poly.pdbx_strand_id
1 'polypeptide(L)'
;MSTKIQKIIKNQQESYQNVFLKHRATCHQPTFHYDWWMFPQKVPAAIKVSAKSRSFAISDEDTKALLKHKQFTATYLRSIDKYLSNLEQYGWNDYDIRYAKMLHSLHQFLSVATLMKHDVDAKIQSKLQSLAQRATRFAEKNINMPSSLLKRGAIKLNKLIENQPLPQLSAKKNELIIAITAMLAVVAAFSLFSMPLYFLPLAFTGLLATKIAYENMRKSEKKCCLENKSKELPPKRIDAVKRDKRSANDASHPQKKKDKEYSLDDVQPENGIKSRLRKRG
;
A
#
# COMPACT_ATOMS: atom_id res chain seq x y z
N MET A 1 2.16 5.04 28.56
CA MET A 1 1.38 4.87 27.31
C MET A 1 -0.06 5.33 27.58
N SER A 2 -0.69 6.11 26.70
CA SER A 2 -2.02 6.68 26.95
C SER A 2 -3.13 5.62 26.90
N THR A 3 -4.26 5.88 27.58
CA THR A 3 -5.46 5.02 27.59
C THR A 3 -6.02 4.79 26.18
N LYS A 4 -5.95 5.82 25.32
CA LYS A 4 -6.33 5.74 23.90
C LYS A 4 -5.47 4.73 23.13
N ILE A 5 -4.14 4.75 23.32
CA ILE A 5 -3.22 3.85 22.63
C ILE A 5 -3.41 2.40 23.11
N GLN A 6 -3.60 2.19 24.41
CA GLN A 6 -3.96 0.87 24.95
C GLN A 6 -5.25 0.32 24.33
N LYS A 7 -6.27 1.17 24.19
CA LYS A 7 -7.55 0.80 23.55
C LYS A 7 -7.38 0.43 22.07
N ILE A 8 -6.58 1.19 21.32
CA ILE A 8 -6.24 0.86 19.91
C ILE A 8 -5.58 -0.52 19.83
N ILE A 9 -4.56 -0.76 20.66
CA ILE A 9 -3.80 -2.02 20.65
C ILE A 9 -4.72 -3.19 21.00
N LYS A 10 -5.49 -3.09 22.08
CA LYS A 10 -6.43 -4.14 22.50
C LYS A 10 -7.41 -4.51 21.37
N ASN A 11 -8.11 -3.50 20.82
CA ASN A 11 -9.10 -3.72 19.76
C ASN A 11 -8.45 -4.29 18.49
N GLN A 12 -7.22 -3.87 18.16
CA GLN A 12 -6.46 -4.40 17.03
C GLN A 12 -6.15 -5.89 17.23
N GLN A 13 -5.66 -6.28 18.41
CA GLN A 13 -5.35 -7.68 18.71
C GLN A 13 -6.61 -8.55 18.65
N GLU A 14 -7.71 -8.11 19.28
CA GLU A 14 -8.99 -8.82 19.26
C GLU A 14 -9.53 -8.96 17.84
N SER A 15 -9.47 -7.92 17.03
CA SER A 15 -9.93 -7.96 15.63
C SER A 15 -9.03 -8.83 14.75
N TYR A 16 -7.72 -8.84 15.00
CA TYR A 16 -6.82 -9.72 14.27
C TYR A 16 -7.16 -11.19 14.53
N GLN A 17 -7.32 -11.56 15.81
CA GLN A 17 -7.68 -12.92 16.20
C GLN A 17 -9.07 -13.31 15.69
N ASN A 18 -10.07 -12.46 15.88
CA ASN A 18 -11.47 -12.80 15.62
C ASN A 18 -11.91 -12.58 14.18
N VAL A 19 -11.26 -11.70 13.42
CA VAL A 19 -11.64 -11.39 12.03
C VAL A 19 -10.58 -11.93 11.06
N PHE A 20 -9.33 -11.51 11.18
CA PHE A 20 -8.30 -11.85 10.20
C PHE A 20 -7.89 -13.33 10.23
N LEU A 21 -7.91 -13.96 11.40
CA LEU A 21 -7.51 -15.37 11.53
C LEU A 21 -8.69 -16.35 11.42
N LYS A 22 -9.88 -15.99 11.91
CA LYS A 22 -11.09 -16.83 11.82
C LYS A 22 -11.82 -16.68 10.49
N HIS A 23 -11.96 -15.47 9.95
CA HIS A 23 -12.68 -15.19 8.70
C HIS A 23 -11.71 -14.91 7.56
N ARG A 24 -10.80 -15.84 7.29
CA ARG A 24 -9.65 -15.61 6.39
C ARG A 24 -10.05 -15.17 4.99
N ALA A 25 -11.08 -15.78 4.39
CA ALA A 25 -11.50 -15.43 3.03
C ALA A 25 -12.33 -14.14 2.96
N THR A 26 -12.96 -13.73 4.07
CA THR A 26 -13.95 -12.63 4.06
C THR A 26 -13.58 -11.47 4.95
N CYS A 27 -12.39 -11.43 5.55
CA CYS A 27 -11.99 -10.34 6.45
C CYS A 27 -12.05 -8.95 5.77
N HIS A 28 -11.95 -8.91 4.44
CA HIS A 28 -12.06 -7.69 3.66
C HIS A 28 -13.51 -7.20 3.49
N GLN A 29 -14.53 -8.00 3.78
CA GLN A 29 -15.93 -7.65 3.53
C GLN A 29 -16.44 -6.50 4.45
N PRO A 30 -17.43 -5.70 3.99
CA PRO A 30 -17.99 -4.58 4.76
C PRO A 30 -18.59 -4.95 6.12
N THR A 31 -18.97 -6.21 6.30
CA THR A 31 -19.58 -6.76 7.52
C THR A 31 -18.71 -6.60 8.78
N PHE A 32 -17.39 -6.45 8.63
CA PHE A 32 -16.47 -6.29 9.75
C PHE A 32 -16.03 -4.83 9.94
N HIS A 33 -16.36 -4.21 11.08
CA HIS A 33 -16.12 -2.78 11.29
C HIS A 33 -14.87 -2.47 12.13
N TYR A 34 -13.69 -2.93 11.68
CA TYR A 34 -12.41 -2.74 12.40
C TYR A 34 -11.59 -1.52 11.95
N ASP A 35 -12.06 -0.78 10.95
CA ASP A 35 -11.28 0.20 10.18
C ASP A 35 -10.60 1.26 11.04
N TRP A 36 -11.25 1.68 12.13
CA TRP A 36 -10.78 2.79 12.97
C TRP A 36 -9.54 2.48 13.79
N TRP A 37 -9.43 1.27 14.35
CA TRP A 37 -8.30 0.89 15.19
C TRP A 37 -7.30 -0.01 14.46
N MET A 38 -7.70 -0.65 13.37
CA MET A 38 -6.77 -1.38 12.51
C MET A 38 -5.98 -0.42 11.61
N PHE A 39 -6.61 0.66 11.15
CA PHE A 39 -6.00 1.71 10.32
C PHE A 39 -6.18 3.09 10.96
N PRO A 40 -5.60 3.31 12.15
CA PRO A 40 -5.71 4.60 12.81
C PRO A 40 -4.99 5.67 12.00
N GLN A 41 -5.57 6.88 11.97
CA GLN A 41 -5.08 8.01 11.21
C GLN A 41 -5.36 9.32 11.94
N LYS A 42 -4.62 10.37 11.57
CA LYS A 42 -4.83 11.74 12.01
C LYS A 42 -6.10 12.26 11.36
N VAL A 43 -6.96 12.86 12.17
CA VAL A 43 -8.14 13.56 11.70
C VAL A 43 -7.96 15.04 12.05
N PRO A 44 -7.87 15.94 11.05
CA PRO A 44 -7.83 17.37 11.30
C PRO A 44 -9.06 17.83 12.09
N ALA A 45 -8.87 18.69 13.09
CA ALA A 45 -9.95 19.17 13.95
C ALA A 45 -11.09 19.85 13.16
N ALA A 46 -10.73 20.55 12.08
CA ALA A 46 -11.65 21.27 11.21
C ALA A 46 -12.57 20.35 10.38
N ILE A 47 -12.25 19.06 10.23
CA ILE A 47 -13.07 18.14 9.43
C ILE A 47 -14.11 17.49 10.33
N LYS A 48 -15.38 17.69 10.03
CA LYS A 48 -16.49 16.99 10.69
C LYS A 48 -16.39 15.49 10.34
N VAL A 49 -16.28 14.65 11.38
CA VAL A 49 -16.27 13.18 11.25
C VAL A 49 -17.11 12.56 12.36
N SER A 50 -17.46 11.29 12.21
CA SER A 50 -18.15 10.55 13.27
C SER A 50 -17.37 10.52 14.58
N ALA A 51 -18.10 10.49 15.71
CA ALA A 51 -17.52 10.41 17.05
C ALA A 51 -16.55 9.22 17.19
N LYS A 52 -16.89 8.08 16.57
CA LYS A 52 -16.03 6.89 16.55
C LYS A 52 -14.71 7.17 15.83
N SER A 53 -14.74 7.82 14.66
CA SER A 53 -13.53 8.24 13.94
C SER A 53 -12.65 9.17 14.77
N ARG A 54 -13.26 10.09 15.52
CA ARG A 54 -12.52 10.99 16.40
C ARG A 54 -11.89 10.28 17.60
N SER A 55 -12.60 9.31 18.19
CA SER A 55 -12.12 8.57 19.37
C SER A 55 -10.88 7.70 19.11
N PHE A 56 -10.66 7.29 17.86
CA PHE A 56 -9.50 6.49 17.43
C PHE A 56 -8.51 7.30 16.59
N ALA A 57 -8.68 8.62 16.48
CA ALA A 57 -7.74 9.47 15.78
C ALA A 57 -6.41 9.56 16.56
N ILE A 58 -5.30 9.50 15.83
CA ILE A 58 -3.95 9.50 16.38
C ILE A 58 -3.16 10.72 15.91
N SER A 59 -2.35 11.29 16.79
CA SER A 59 -1.34 12.30 16.44
C SER A 59 -0.07 11.65 15.88
N ASP A 60 0.90 12.48 15.52
CA ASP A 60 2.20 12.00 15.07
C ASP A 60 2.97 11.37 16.27
N GLU A 61 2.83 11.92 17.48
CA GLU A 61 3.38 11.36 18.73
C GLU A 61 2.77 10.00 19.07
N ASP A 62 1.45 9.85 18.93
CA ASP A 62 0.76 8.56 19.07
C ASP A 62 1.30 7.54 18.06
N THR A 63 1.55 7.98 16.83
CA THR A 63 2.13 7.14 15.77
C THR A 63 3.53 6.66 16.13
N LYS A 64 4.38 7.54 16.68
CA LYS A 64 5.71 7.17 17.19
C LYS A 64 5.60 6.12 18.30
N ALA A 65 4.67 6.30 19.24
CA ALA A 65 4.45 5.35 20.32
C ALA A 65 3.98 3.98 19.81
N LEU A 66 3.07 3.97 18.83
CA LEU A 66 2.59 2.75 18.19
C LEU A 66 3.70 2.02 17.41
N LEU A 67 4.54 2.76 16.66
CA LEU A 67 5.67 2.19 15.92
C LEU A 67 6.69 1.49 16.84
N LYS A 68 6.93 2.05 18.04
CA LYS A 68 7.80 1.45 19.07
C LYS A 68 7.18 0.22 19.76
N HIS A 69 5.86 0.02 19.63
CA HIS A 69 5.17 -1.10 20.27
C HIS A 69 5.19 -2.37 19.39
N LYS A 70 6.13 -3.29 19.65
CA LYS A 70 6.40 -4.48 18.83
C LYS A 70 5.16 -5.27 18.40
N GLN A 71 4.27 -5.62 19.33
CA GLN A 71 3.07 -6.41 19.01
C GLN A 71 2.09 -5.68 18.08
N PHE A 72 1.87 -4.39 18.32
CA PHE A 72 1.02 -3.54 17.49
C PHE A 72 1.60 -3.45 16.08
N THR A 73 2.88 -3.11 15.96
CA THR A 73 3.52 -2.96 14.65
C THR A 73 3.51 -4.26 13.86
N ALA A 74 3.84 -5.39 14.49
CA ALA A 74 3.78 -6.70 13.84
C ALA A 74 2.36 -7.03 13.34
N THR A 75 1.35 -6.73 14.15
CA THR A 75 -0.06 -6.98 13.80
C THR A 75 -0.53 -6.04 12.70
N TYR A 76 -0.21 -4.76 12.78
CA TYR A 76 -0.55 -3.74 11.78
C TYR A 76 -0.03 -4.15 10.39
N LEU A 77 1.26 -4.50 10.29
CA LEU A 77 1.87 -4.94 9.04
C LEU A 77 1.23 -6.22 8.49
N ARG A 78 0.94 -7.20 9.36
CA ARG A 78 0.30 -8.47 8.96
C ARG A 78 -1.15 -8.26 8.53
N SER A 79 -1.89 -7.36 9.17
CA SER A 79 -3.28 -7.06 8.82
C SER A 79 -3.38 -6.40 7.45
N ILE A 80 -2.51 -5.44 7.14
CA ILE A 80 -2.47 -4.81 5.82
C ILE A 80 -2.11 -5.85 4.75
N ASP A 81 -1.08 -6.65 4.99
CA ASP A 81 -0.66 -7.70 4.07
C ASP A 81 -1.78 -8.71 3.78
N LYS A 82 -2.47 -9.19 4.82
CA LYS A 82 -3.64 -10.08 4.68
C LYS A 82 -4.80 -9.42 3.97
N TYR A 83 -5.09 -8.16 4.27
CA TYR A 83 -6.18 -7.42 3.65
C TYR A 83 -5.94 -7.25 2.14
N LEU A 84 -4.73 -6.84 1.75
CA LEU A 84 -4.35 -6.73 0.34
C LEU A 84 -4.36 -8.09 -0.37
N SER A 85 -3.81 -9.14 0.24
CA SER A 85 -3.84 -10.49 -0.34
C SER A 85 -5.27 -10.99 -0.56
N ASN A 86 -6.18 -10.70 0.35
CA ASN A 86 -7.58 -11.06 0.18
C ASN A 86 -8.25 -10.28 -0.95
N LEU A 87 -8.00 -8.97 -1.07
CA LEU A 87 -8.54 -8.20 -2.18
C LEU A 87 -7.99 -8.66 -3.54
N GLU A 88 -6.71 -9.05 -3.59
CA GLU A 88 -6.09 -9.62 -4.80
C GLU A 88 -6.67 -11.00 -5.14
N GLN A 89 -6.98 -11.81 -4.14
CA GLN A 89 -7.50 -13.17 -4.34
C GLN A 89 -9.01 -13.21 -4.65
N TYR A 90 -9.80 -12.44 -3.92
CA TYR A 90 -11.26 -12.50 -3.96
C TYR A 90 -11.90 -11.29 -4.68
N GLY A 91 -11.08 -10.33 -5.10
CA GLY A 91 -11.53 -9.15 -5.83
C GLY A 91 -11.80 -7.94 -4.94
N TRP A 92 -12.02 -6.82 -5.62
CA TRP A 92 -12.45 -5.58 -5.00
C TRP A 92 -13.87 -5.73 -4.42
N ASN A 93 -14.12 -5.11 -3.26
CA ASN A 93 -15.32 -5.29 -2.46
C ASN A 93 -16.24 -4.06 -2.41
N ASP A 94 -15.95 -3.05 -3.23
CA ASP A 94 -16.64 -1.76 -3.27
C ASP A 94 -16.73 -1.03 -1.92
N TYR A 95 -15.85 -1.37 -0.96
CA TYR A 95 -15.81 -0.76 0.36
C TYR A 95 -14.70 0.27 0.48
N ASP A 96 -14.89 1.36 -0.25
CA ASP A 96 -13.87 2.37 -0.51
C ASP A 96 -13.33 3.04 0.76
N ILE A 97 -14.20 3.23 1.77
CA ILE A 97 -13.86 3.89 3.03
C ILE A 97 -12.75 3.14 3.78
N ARG A 98 -12.80 1.80 3.86
CA ARG A 98 -11.78 1.00 4.56
C ARG A 98 -10.44 1.11 3.84
N TYR A 99 -10.47 0.97 2.51
CA TYR A 99 -9.25 1.05 1.71
C TYR A 99 -8.62 2.44 1.81
N ALA A 100 -9.43 3.50 1.72
CA ALA A 100 -8.96 4.86 1.89
C ALA A 100 -8.30 5.09 3.26
N LYS A 101 -8.94 4.64 4.35
CA LYS A 101 -8.37 4.71 5.71
C LYS A 101 -7.04 3.99 5.83
N MET A 102 -6.92 2.80 5.22
CA MET A 102 -5.67 2.07 5.16
C MET A 102 -4.58 2.89 4.44
N LEU A 103 -4.88 3.51 3.29
CA LEU A 103 -3.90 4.33 2.55
C LEU A 103 -3.43 5.55 3.37
N HIS A 104 -4.35 6.29 3.99
CA HIS A 104 -3.99 7.44 4.84
C HIS A 104 -3.22 7.03 6.09
N SER A 105 -3.59 5.90 6.71
CA SER A 105 -2.86 5.31 7.82
C SER A 105 -1.44 4.93 7.39
N LEU A 106 -1.27 4.22 6.27
CA LEU A 106 0.04 3.87 5.71
C LEU A 106 0.90 5.10 5.44
N HIS A 107 0.32 6.14 4.83
CA HIS A 107 1.00 7.41 4.61
C HIS A 107 1.53 8.02 5.92
N GLN A 108 0.70 8.06 6.96
CA GLN A 108 1.10 8.60 8.26
C GLN A 108 2.21 7.78 8.92
N PHE A 109 2.03 6.46 8.99
CA PHE A 109 3.03 5.57 9.60
C PHE A 109 4.36 5.59 8.85
N LEU A 110 4.33 5.58 7.50
CA LEU A 110 5.54 5.67 6.69
C LEU A 110 6.22 7.04 6.82
N SER A 111 5.44 8.13 6.86
CA SER A 111 5.99 9.48 7.05
C SER A 111 6.70 9.61 8.40
N VAL A 112 6.04 9.18 9.48
CA VAL A 112 6.59 9.24 10.83
C VAL A 112 7.81 8.32 10.96
N ALA A 113 7.74 7.09 10.44
CA ALA A 113 8.88 6.17 10.44
C ALA A 113 10.11 6.76 9.72
N THR A 114 9.88 7.48 8.62
CA THR A 114 10.96 8.13 7.84
C THR A 114 11.62 9.28 8.61
N LEU A 115 10.86 9.99 9.46
CA LEU A 115 11.40 11.02 10.34
C LEU A 115 12.15 10.43 11.55
N MET A 116 11.85 9.18 11.92
CA MET A 116 12.44 8.47 13.06
C MET A 116 13.66 7.61 12.67
N LYS A 117 14.50 8.04 11.71
CA LYS A 117 15.53 7.21 11.03
C LYS A 117 16.37 6.27 11.92
N HIS A 118 16.63 6.62 13.19
CA HIS A 118 17.43 5.82 14.13
C HIS A 118 16.61 5.08 15.21
N ASP A 119 15.32 5.40 15.33
CA ASP A 119 14.42 4.94 16.39
C ASP A 119 13.48 3.81 15.94
N VAL A 120 13.38 3.58 14.62
CA VAL A 120 12.55 2.53 14.02
C VAL A 120 13.44 1.53 13.30
N ASP A 121 13.19 0.24 13.51
CA ASP A 121 13.88 -0.83 12.80
C ASP A 121 13.73 -0.63 11.28
N ALA A 122 14.86 -0.61 10.56
CA ALA A 122 14.90 -0.47 9.11
C ALA A 122 14.01 -1.51 8.40
N LYS A 123 13.83 -2.70 8.97
CA LYS A 123 12.91 -3.73 8.46
C LYS A 123 11.44 -3.29 8.52
N ILE A 124 11.03 -2.57 9.57
CA ILE A 124 9.68 -2.02 9.69
C ILE A 124 9.46 -0.96 8.60
N GLN A 125 10.41 -0.04 8.43
CA GLN A 125 10.32 1.00 7.40
C GLN A 125 10.24 0.39 5.98
N SER A 126 11.12 -0.57 5.68
CA SER A 126 11.11 -1.29 4.39
C SER A 126 9.78 -2.02 4.16
N LYS A 127 9.21 -2.67 5.19
CA LYS A 127 7.92 -3.36 5.06
C LYS A 127 6.76 -2.37 4.87
N LEU A 128 6.75 -1.23 5.56
CA LEU A 128 5.77 -0.17 5.34
C LEU A 128 5.82 0.36 3.90
N GLN A 129 7.01 0.63 3.37
CA GLN A 129 7.19 1.10 2.00
C GLN A 129 6.71 0.06 0.97
N SER A 130 7.06 -1.22 1.18
CA SER A 130 6.61 -2.32 0.31
C SER A 130 5.08 -2.46 0.31
N LEU A 131 4.44 -2.39 1.47
CA LEU A 131 2.98 -2.43 1.59
C LEU A 131 2.32 -1.20 0.96
N ALA A 132 2.92 -0.02 1.11
CA ALA A 132 2.45 1.21 0.49
C ALA A 132 2.46 1.09 -1.04
N GLN A 133 3.57 0.64 -1.64
CA GLN A 133 3.69 0.40 -3.08
C GLN A 133 2.73 -0.67 -3.60
N ARG A 134 2.47 -1.71 -2.80
CA ARG A 134 1.48 -2.75 -3.16
C ARG A 134 0.07 -2.17 -3.13
N ALA A 135 -0.27 -1.40 -2.10
CA ALA A 135 -1.59 -0.79 -1.96
C ALA A 135 -1.90 0.25 -3.05
N THR A 136 -0.92 1.07 -3.46
CA THR A 136 -1.16 2.06 -4.51
C THR A 136 -1.32 1.40 -5.87
N ARG A 137 -0.47 0.42 -6.21
CA ARG A 137 -0.62 -0.40 -7.43
C ARG A 137 -1.95 -1.12 -7.49
N PHE A 138 -2.43 -1.69 -6.37
CA PHE A 138 -3.73 -2.34 -6.34
C PHE A 138 -4.86 -1.33 -6.63
N ALA A 139 -4.82 -0.13 -6.04
CA ALA A 139 -5.82 0.90 -6.28
C ALA A 139 -5.86 1.34 -7.74
N GLU A 140 -4.70 1.57 -8.35
CA GLU A 140 -4.57 1.99 -9.75
C GLU A 140 -5.10 0.92 -10.72
N LYS A 141 -4.86 -0.36 -10.44
CA LYS A 141 -5.24 -1.46 -11.34
C LYS A 141 -6.69 -1.90 -11.19
N ASN A 142 -7.26 -1.85 -9.98
CA ASN A 142 -8.50 -2.56 -9.67
C ASN A 142 -9.67 -1.63 -9.31
N ILE A 143 -9.45 -0.32 -9.08
CA ILE A 143 -10.49 0.60 -8.61
C ILE A 143 -10.74 1.67 -9.68
N ASN A 144 -11.77 1.47 -10.49
CA ASN A 144 -12.09 2.35 -11.64
C ASN A 144 -12.67 3.71 -11.22
N MET A 145 -13.46 3.74 -10.14
CA MET A 145 -14.15 4.94 -9.65
C MET A 145 -13.86 5.18 -8.17
N PRO A 146 -12.62 5.55 -7.81
CA PRO A 146 -12.25 5.77 -6.42
C PRO A 146 -12.97 6.99 -5.84
N SER A 147 -13.38 6.93 -4.58
CA SER A 147 -13.88 8.11 -3.87
C SER A 147 -12.81 9.19 -3.74
N SER A 148 -13.25 10.41 -3.46
CA SER A 148 -12.35 11.54 -3.20
C SER A 148 -11.42 11.29 -2.01
N LEU A 149 -11.84 10.48 -1.03
CA LEU A 149 -11.00 10.12 0.12
C LEU A 149 -9.90 9.14 -0.28
N LEU A 150 -10.23 8.10 -1.06
CA LEU A 150 -9.26 7.15 -1.56
C LEU A 150 -8.25 7.82 -2.49
N LYS A 151 -8.73 8.58 -3.48
CA LYS A 151 -7.86 9.30 -4.43
C LYS A 151 -6.86 10.19 -3.72
N ARG A 152 -7.28 10.95 -2.70
CA ARG A 152 -6.37 11.78 -1.87
C ARG A 152 -5.37 10.94 -1.09
N GLY A 153 -5.79 9.80 -0.56
CA GLY A 153 -4.89 8.88 0.16
C GLY A 153 -3.81 8.31 -0.77
N ALA A 154 -4.22 7.82 -1.94
CA ALA A 154 -3.32 7.28 -2.95
C ALA A 154 -2.30 8.32 -3.43
N ILE A 155 -2.75 9.55 -3.77
CA ILE A 155 -1.85 10.64 -4.21
C ILE A 155 -0.81 10.99 -3.14
N LYS A 156 -1.24 11.14 -1.88
CA LYS A 156 -0.31 11.43 -0.78
C LYS A 156 0.71 10.32 -0.59
N LEU A 157 0.25 9.07 -0.65
CA LEU A 157 1.12 7.91 -0.46
C LEU A 157 2.11 7.74 -1.61
N ASN A 158 1.67 7.88 -2.87
CA ASN A 158 2.55 7.84 -4.05
C ASN A 158 3.60 8.95 -3.99
N LYS A 159 3.20 10.19 -3.69
CA LYS A 159 4.14 11.30 -3.51
C LYS A 159 5.17 11.00 -2.42
N LEU A 160 4.77 10.39 -1.32
CA LEU A 160 5.70 10.00 -0.26
C LEU A 160 6.68 8.92 -0.73
N ILE A 161 6.21 7.92 -1.46
CA ILE A 161 7.04 6.84 -2.01
C ILE A 161 8.07 7.38 -3.01
N GLU A 162 7.65 8.25 -3.93
CA GLU A 162 8.51 8.85 -4.96
C GLU A 162 9.63 9.71 -4.36
N ASN A 163 9.35 10.40 -3.25
CA ASN A 163 10.33 11.26 -2.58
C ASN A 163 11.23 10.52 -1.59
N GLN A 164 11.05 9.21 -1.40
CA GLN A 164 11.93 8.43 -0.54
C GLN A 164 13.09 7.83 -1.34
N PRO A 165 14.34 8.02 -0.89
CA PRO A 165 15.45 7.27 -1.46
C PRO A 165 15.17 5.79 -1.23
N LEU A 166 15.13 5.01 -2.33
CA LEU A 166 14.97 3.56 -2.27
C LEU A 166 15.93 3.00 -1.20
N PRO A 167 15.45 2.21 -0.22
CA PRO A 167 16.31 1.59 0.77
C PRO A 167 17.37 0.81 0.01
N GLN A 168 18.59 1.26 0.24
CA GLN A 168 19.76 1.08 -0.58
C GLN A 168 19.90 -0.33 -1.19
N LEU A 169 19.56 -0.42 -2.48
CA LEU A 169 20.21 -1.35 -3.40
C LEU A 169 21.74 -1.09 -3.42
N SER A 170 22.22 0.06 -2.91
CA SER A 170 23.65 0.37 -2.83
C SER A 170 24.44 -0.47 -1.82
N ALA A 171 23.83 -1.01 -0.75
CA ALA A 171 24.55 -1.93 0.14
C ALA A 171 24.91 -3.23 -0.61
N LYS A 172 23.92 -3.84 -1.28
CA LYS A 172 24.14 -5.03 -2.11
C LYS A 172 24.95 -4.74 -3.38
N LYS A 173 24.83 -3.56 -3.96
CA LYS A 173 25.64 -3.15 -5.12
C LYS A 173 27.11 -2.97 -4.74
N ASN A 174 27.38 -2.42 -3.55
CA ASN A 174 28.75 -2.29 -3.03
C ASN A 174 29.33 -3.66 -2.68
N GLU A 175 28.57 -4.55 -2.04
CA GLU A 175 29.00 -5.95 -1.82
C GLU A 175 29.29 -6.69 -3.13
N LEU A 176 28.44 -6.51 -4.15
CA LEU A 176 28.64 -7.10 -5.48
C LEU A 176 29.86 -6.52 -6.20
N ILE A 177 30.09 -5.20 -6.12
CA ILE A 177 31.27 -4.54 -6.68
C ILE A 177 32.54 -5.03 -5.98
N ILE A 178 32.52 -5.16 -4.64
CA ILE A 178 33.64 -5.70 -3.86
C ILE A 178 33.93 -7.14 -4.26
N ALA A 179 32.89 -7.99 -4.39
CA ALA A 179 33.05 -9.37 -4.83
C ALA A 179 33.64 -9.48 -6.24
N ILE A 180 33.17 -8.67 -7.19
CA ILE A 180 33.70 -8.63 -8.57
C ILE A 180 35.16 -8.15 -8.57
N THR A 181 35.47 -7.10 -7.82
CA THR A 181 36.84 -6.55 -7.71
C THR A 181 37.80 -7.57 -7.12
N ALA A 182 37.37 -8.30 -6.08
CA ALA A 182 38.16 -9.37 -5.46
C ALA A 182 38.41 -10.53 -6.44
N MET A 183 37.41 -10.98 -7.21
CA MET A 183 37.62 -12.03 -8.22
C MET A 183 38.60 -11.59 -9.31
N LEU A 184 38.50 -10.35 -9.80
CA LEU A 184 39.42 -9.82 -10.80
C LEU A 184 40.86 -9.73 -10.26
N ALA A 185 41.03 -9.35 -9.00
CA ALA A 185 42.35 -9.31 -8.36
C ALA A 185 42.97 -10.71 -8.22
N VAL A 186 42.17 -11.73 -7.89
CA VAL A 186 42.63 -13.13 -7.85
C VAL A 186 43.05 -13.59 -9.24
N VAL A 187 42.25 -13.35 -10.27
CA VAL A 187 42.62 -13.71 -11.66
C VAL A 187 43.92 -13.02 -12.09
N ALA A 188 44.07 -11.72 -11.79
CA ALA A 188 45.29 -10.97 -12.10
C ALA A 188 46.52 -11.51 -11.34
N ALA A 189 46.38 -11.85 -10.06
CA ALA A 189 47.46 -12.42 -9.26
C ALA A 189 47.89 -13.81 -9.76
N PHE A 190 46.93 -14.66 -10.16
CA PHE A 190 47.22 -15.97 -10.75
C PHE A 190 47.93 -15.85 -12.11
N SER A 191 47.60 -14.84 -12.93
CA SER A 191 48.31 -14.58 -14.19
C SER A 191 49.75 -14.07 -14.02
N LEU A 192 50.13 -13.59 -12.83
CA LEU A 192 51.48 -13.10 -12.54
C LEU A 192 52.40 -14.15 -11.91
N PHE A 193 51.85 -15.23 -11.32
CA PHE A 193 52.64 -16.14 -10.47
C PHE A 193 52.82 -17.58 -10.96
N SER A 194 52.16 -18.04 -12.03
CA SER A 194 52.43 -19.37 -12.57
C SER A 194 51.83 -19.59 -13.95
N MET A 195 52.72 -19.68 -14.95
CA MET A 195 52.82 -20.78 -15.94
C MET A 195 53.17 -20.30 -17.36
N PRO A 196 53.95 -21.09 -18.09
CA PRO A 196 54.38 -20.83 -19.47
C PRO A 196 53.17 -20.77 -20.42
N LEU A 197 53.38 -20.07 -21.53
CA LEU A 197 52.48 -19.63 -22.62
C LEU A 197 51.40 -20.57 -23.21
N TYR A 198 51.09 -21.73 -22.60
CA TYR A 198 50.23 -22.76 -23.19
C TYR A 198 48.78 -22.81 -22.69
N PHE A 199 48.35 -21.96 -21.75
CA PHE A 199 46.98 -22.01 -21.18
C PHE A 199 46.07 -20.79 -21.42
N LEU A 200 46.49 -19.82 -22.24
CA LEU A 200 45.64 -18.67 -22.62
C LEU A 200 44.28 -19.01 -23.29
N PRO A 201 44.06 -20.13 -24.02
CA PRO A 201 42.79 -20.34 -24.72
C PRO A 201 41.59 -20.64 -23.80
N LEU A 202 41.81 -21.15 -22.58
CA LEU A 202 40.73 -21.61 -21.69
C LEU A 202 40.18 -20.50 -20.77
N ALA A 203 40.97 -19.47 -20.45
CA ALA A 203 40.48 -18.34 -19.65
C ALA A 203 39.57 -17.39 -20.45
N PHE A 204 39.78 -17.28 -21.76
CA PHE A 204 38.96 -16.43 -22.63
C PHE A 204 37.56 -16.98 -22.89
N THR A 205 37.38 -18.31 -22.93
CA THR A 205 36.08 -18.93 -23.15
C THR A 205 35.15 -18.76 -21.94
N GLY A 206 35.68 -18.80 -20.71
CA GLY A 206 34.92 -18.55 -19.48
C GLY A 206 34.40 -17.10 -19.37
N LEU A 207 35.23 -16.11 -19.75
CA LEU A 207 34.83 -14.70 -19.74
C LEU A 207 33.80 -14.39 -20.84
N LEU A 208 33.91 -15.06 -22.00
CA LEU A 208 32.93 -14.92 -23.08
C LEU A 208 31.59 -15.57 -22.71
N ALA A 209 31.62 -16.75 -22.07
CA ALA A 209 30.41 -17.46 -21.62
C ALA A 209 29.64 -16.65 -20.55
N THR A 210 30.34 -16.02 -19.61
CA THR A 210 29.71 -15.16 -18.58
C THR A 210 29.15 -13.87 -19.18
N LYS A 211 29.82 -13.26 -20.16
CA LYS A 211 29.28 -12.11 -20.90
C LYS A 211 28.03 -12.46 -21.71
N ILE A 212 28.02 -13.62 -22.38
CA ILE A 212 26.85 -14.12 -23.13
C ILE A 212 25.68 -14.43 -22.19
N ALA A 213 25.94 -15.08 -21.05
CA ALA A 213 24.91 -15.35 -20.04
C ALA A 213 24.29 -14.06 -19.49
N TYR A 214 25.13 -13.05 -19.21
CA TYR A 214 24.68 -11.73 -18.75
C TYR A 214 23.84 -10.99 -19.81
N GLU A 215 24.25 -11.00 -21.08
CA GLU A 215 23.46 -10.39 -22.16
C GLU A 215 22.12 -11.11 -22.40
N ASN A 216 22.09 -12.43 -22.26
CA ASN A 216 20.85 -13.20 -22.39
C ASN A 216 19.86 -12.91 -21.25
N MET A 217 20.34 -12.79 -20.00
CA MET A 217 19.51 -12.31 -18.88
C MET A 217 18.96 -10.89 -19.13
N ARG A 218 19.80 -9.99 -19.63
CA ARG A 218 19.38 -8.60 -19.93
C ARG A 218 18.35 -8.53 -21.06
N LYS A 219 18.43 -9.42 -22.05
CA LYS A 219 17.44 -9.54 -23.14
C LYS A 219 16.13 -10.17 -22.67
N SER A 220 16.15 -11.16 -21.77
CA SER A 220 14.92 -11.75 -21.20
C SER A 220 14.14 -10.76 -20.35
N GLU A 221 14.82 -9.89 -19.60
CA GLU A 221 14.18 -8.80 -18.83
C GLU A 221 13.48 -7.79 -19.74
N LYS A 222 14.09 -7.42 -20.88
CA LYS A 222 13.46 -6.51 -21.86
C LYS A 222 12.26 -7.14 -22.57
N LYS A 223 12.30 -8.45 -22.85
CA LYS A 223 11.19 -9.17 -23.49
C LYS A 223 9.97 -9.29 -22.57
N CYS A 224 10.20 -9.55 -21.27
CA CYS A 224 9.14 -9.59 -20.26
C CYS A 224 8.44 -8.22 -20.06
N CYS A 225 9.14 -7.11 -20.31
CA CYS A 225 8.54 -5.76 -20.28
C CYS A 225 7.75 -5.39 -21.54
N LEU A 226 8.02 -6.01 -22.69
CA LEU A 226 7.35 -5.70 -23.97
C LEU A 226 6.13 -6.60 -24.23
N GLU A 227 6.13 -7.83 -23.72
CA GLU A 227 5.04 -8.78 -23.93
C GLU A 227 3.75 -8.45 -23.15
N ASN A 228 3.86 -7.56 -22.14
CA ASN A 228 2.71 -6.99 -21.42
C ASN A 228 2.06 -5.79 -22.13
N LYS A 229 2.58 -5.33 -23.28
CA LYS A 229 2.01 -4.19 -24.03
C LYS A 229 1.21 -4.59 -25.29
N SER A 230 1.10 -5.87 -25.63
CA SER A 230 0.51 -6.31 -26.92
C SER A 230 -0.76 -7.16 -26.80
N LYS A 231 -1.45 -7.15 -25.64
CA LYS A 231 -2.75 -7.81 -25.45
C LYS A 231 -3.83 -6.81 -24.99
N GLU A 232 -4.12 -5.82 -25.81
CA GLU A 232 -5.38 -5.07 -25.76
C GLU A 232 -6.09 -5.22 -27.11
N LEU A 233 -6.93 -6.24 -27.23
CA LEU A 233 -8.02 -6.25 -28.21
C LEU A 233 -9.22 -5.55 -27.56
N PRO A 234 -9.88 -4.60 -28.22
CA PRO A 234 -11.10 -3.99 -27.70
C PRO A 234 -12.28 -4.97 -27.81
N PRO A 235 -13.14 -5.11 -26.79
CA PRO A 235 -14.37 -5.87 -26.94
C PRO A 235 -15.39 -5.12 -27.81
N LYS A 236 -16.05 -5.90 -28.67
CA LYS A 236 -17.11 -5.48 -29.58
C LYS A 236 -18.29 -4.86 -28.83
N ARG A 237 -18.77 -3.74 -29.40
CA ARG A 237 -20.07 -3.09 -29.15
C ARG A 237 -21.20 -4.11 -29.33
N ILE A 238 -22.07 -4.25 -28.33
CA ILE A 238 -23.39 -4.87 -28.52
C ILE A 238 -24.42 -3.83 -28.09
N ASP A 239 -25.35 -3.59 -29.01
CA ASP A 239 -26.37 -2.57 -28.97
C ASP A 239 -27.52 -2.88 -28.00
N ALA A 240 -28.24 -1.79 -27.72
CA ALA A 240 -29.41 -1.64 -26.88
C ALA A 240 -30.52 -2.69 -27.08
N VAL A 241 -31.16 -3.08 -25.97
CA VAL A 241 -32.54 -3.55 -25.96
C VAL A 241 -33.36 -2.69 -25.01
N LYS A 242 -34.22 -1.85 -25.61
CA LYS A 242 -35.39 -1.22 -24.97
C LYS A 242 -36.38 -2.31 -24.56
N ARG A 243 -36.95 -2.22 -23.36
CA ARG A 243 -38.29 -2.74 -23.08
C ARG A 243 -39.07 -1.80 -22.15
N ASP A 244 -40.33 -1.64 -22.53
CA ASP A 244 -41.33 -0.71 -22.03
C ASP A 244 -42.03 -1.14 -20.73
N LYS A 245 -42.37 -0.09 -19.97
CA LYS A 245 -43.58 0.27 -19.21
C LYS A 245 -44.69 -0.78 -18.84
N ARG A 246 -45.32 -0.41 -17.70
CA ARG A 246 -46.67 -0.74 -17.13
C ARG A 246 -46.67 -1.95 -16.19
N SER A 247 -47.37 -2.01 -15.05
CA SER A 247 -48.46 -1.24 -14.41
C SER A 247 -48.49 -1.65 -12.92
N ALA A 248 -48.64 -0.75 -11.94
CA ALA A 248 -49.87 -0.44 -11.18
C ALA A 248 -50.34 -1.45 -10.09
N ASN A 249 -50.61 -0.86 -8.92
CA ASN A 249 -51.56 -1.22 -7.84
C ASN A 249 -51.11 -1.99 -6.56
N ASP A 250 -51.20 -1.21 -5.47
CA ASP A 250 -51.98 -1.39 -4.25
C ASP A 250 -51.47 -2.14 -2.99
N ALA A 251 -51.48 -1.32 -1.92
CA ALA A 251 -51.89 -1.54 -0.53
C ALA A 251 -51.25 -2.66 0.30
N SER A 252 -50.45 -2.26 1.31
CA SER A 252 -50.84 -2.27 2.74
C SER A 252 -49.61 -2.24 3.67
N HIS A 253 -49.64 -1.34 4.64
CA HIS A 253 -48.69 -1.24 5.75
C HIS A 253 -48.94 -2.36 6.77
N PRO A 254 -47.87 -2.92 7.36
CA PRO A 254 -47.66 -2.64 8.77
C PRO A 254 -46.21 -2.27 9.11
N GLN A 255 -46.08 -1.38 10.09
CA GLN A 255 -44.84 -0.84 10.63
C GLN A 255 -43.87 -1.96 11.06
N LYS A 256 -42.70 -2.01 10.40
CA LYS A 256 -41.49 -2.64 10.93
C LYS A 256 -40.43 -1.58 11.17
N LYS A 257 -39.85 -1.62 12.37
CA LYS A 257 -38.71 -0.83 12.84
C LYS A 257 -37.65 -0.71 11.74
N LYS A 258 -37.44 0.51 11.24
CA LYS A 258 -36.29 0.85 10.41
C LYS A 258 -35.07 0.95 11.30
N ASP A 259 -34.21 -0.07 11.23
CA ASP A 259 -32.81 0.10 11.54
C ASP A 259 -32.25 1.15 10.58
N LYS A 260 -31.59 2.15 11.17
CA LYS A 260 -30.98 3.27 10.46
C LYS A 260 -29.90 2.76 9.53
N GLU A 261 -30.29 2.68 8.27
CA GLU A 261 -29.44 2.69 7.08
C GLU A 261 -28.38 3.80 7.24
N TYR A 262 -27.11 3.41 7.30
CA TYR A 262 -25.97 4.32 7.39
C TYR A 262 -25.79 5.01 6.03
N SER A 263 -26.19 6.28 5.93
CA SER A 263 -25.96 7.11 4.75
C SER A 263 -24.46 7.30 4.52
N LEU A 264 -24.08 7.17 3.25
CA LEU A 264 -22.73 7.28 2.71
C LEU A 264 -22.39 8.73 2.36
N ASP A 265 -22.81 9.68 3.21
CA ASP A 265 -22.57 11.11 3.04
C ASP A 265 -21.77 11.65 4.22
N ASP A 266 -20.46 11.82 4.07
CA ASP A 266 -19.70 12.71 4.95
C ASP A 266 -18.31 13.03 4.36
N VAL A 267 -18.29 13.60 3.15
CA VAL A 267 -17.25 14.55 2.71
C VAL A 267 -17.92 15.58 1.79
N GLN A 268 -18.40 16.68 2.35
CA GLN A 268 -18.73 17.86 1.55
C GLN A 268 -17.42 18.55 1.09
N PRO A 269 -17.23 18.82 -0.22
CA PRO A 269 -16.14 19.67 -0.69
C PRO A 269 -16.56 21.14 -0.57
N GLU A 270 -15.97 21.89 0.36
CA GLU A 270 -16.15 23.35 0.37
C GLU A 270 -15.29 24.00 -0.74
N ASN A 271 -15.98 24.48 -1.77
CA ASN A 271 -15.53 25.56 -2.63
C ASN A 271 -15.87 26.90 -1.97
N GLY A 272 -14.93 27.85 -1.98
CA GLY A 272 -15.25 29.28 -1.92
C GLY A 272 -14.66 30.06 -0.75
N ILE A 273 -13.37 30.42 -0.85
CA ILE A 273 -12.83 31.58 -0.15
C ILE A 273 -13.51 32.81 -0.76
N LYS A 274 -14.48 33.41 -0.04
CA LYS A 274 -14.89 34.80 -0.28
C LYS A 274 -14.27 35.68 0.79
N SER A 275 -13.34 36.50 0.32
CA SER A 275 -12.83 37.71 0.97
C SER A 275 -13.98 38.62 1.40
N ARG A 276 -13.94 39.10 2.65
CA ARG A 276 -14.59 40.35 3.04
C ARG A 276 -13.70 41.11 4.00
N LEU A 277 -13.05 42.13 3.45
CA LEU A 277 -12.71 43.37 4.16
C LEU A 277 -13.95 43.86 4.92
N ARG A 278 -13.76 44.28 6.18
CA ARG A 278 -14.51 45.44 6.69
C ARG A 278 -13.56 46.39 7.41
N LYS A 279 -13.62 47.62 6.90
CA LYS A 279 -12.99 48.85 7.36
C LYS A 279 -13.52 49.25 8.73
N ARG A 280 -12.67 49.98 9.43
CA ARG A 280 -12.94 50.83 10.59
C ARG A 280 -14.15 51.76 10.35
N GLY A 281 -14.88 52.00 11.41
CA GLY A 281 -15.83 53.08 11.67
C GLY A 281 -16.01 53.13 13.17
#